data_AF-A0AAN0SRE4-F1
#
_entry.id   AF-A0AAN0SRE4-F1
#
_cell.length_a   1.000
_cell.length_b   1.000
_cell.length_c   1.000
_cell.angle_alpha   90.00
_cell.angle_beta   90.00
_cell.angle_gamma   90.00
#
_symmetry.space_group_name_H-M   'P 1'
#
loop_
_entity.id
_entity.type
_entity.pdbx_description
1 polymer ?
#
loop_
_entity_poly.entity_id
_entity_poly.type
_entity_poly.pdbx_seq_one_letter_code
_entity_poly.pdbx_strand_id
1 'polypeptide(L)'
;MEMERFNAKAFFIFMGIILLLSIGSRFAQEFRAEQDKNHEIRIEQSRSNVKVAEEMVVKELNTDNKYFRMTAVPGDLLNRNYWITKELVSEIKTDGDEYRIYFETKKVSNSEGLTMYEPVGIYKVEKESR
;
A
#
# COMPACT_ATOMS: atom_id res chain seq x y z
N MET A 1 20.57 -32.29 -47.93
CA MET A 1 21.72 -32.03 -47.04
C MET A 1 21.80 -30.59 -46.51
N GLU A 2 21.97 -29.54 -47.34
CA GLU A 2 21.99 -28.15 -46.82
C GLU A 2 20.64 -27.70 -46.25
N MET A 3 19.54 -28.01 -46.94
CA MET A 3 18.17 -27.65 -46.50
C MET A 3 17.81 -28.32 -45.16
N GLU A 4 18.25 -29.56 -44.93
CA GLU A 4 18.02 -30.29 -43.67
C GLU A 4 18.84 -29.72 -42.50
N ARG A 5 20.09 -29.30 -42.76
CA ARG A 5 20.91 -28.58 -41.76
C ARG A 5 20.32 -27.22 -41.41
N PHE A 6 19.76 -26.49 -42.37
CA PHE A 6 19.07 -25.22 -42.12
C PHE A 6 17.81 -25.43 -41.24
N ASN A 7 16.98 -26.42 -41.58
CA ASN A 7 15.78 -26.77 -40.81
C ASN A 7 16.11 -27.23 -39.38
N ALA A 8 17.18 -28.01 -39.19
CA ALA A 8 17.64 -28.40 -37.86
C ALA A 8 18.08 -27.20 -37.02
N LYS A 9 18.85 -26.26 -37.60
CA LYS A 9 19.25 -25.02 -36.91
C LYS A 9 18.05 -24.16 -36.55
N ALA A 10 17.10 -23.98 -37.48
CA ALA A 10 15.88 -23.23 -37.23
C ALA A 10 15.03 -23.86 -36.11
N PHE A 11 14.93 -25.19 -36.06
CA PHE A 11 14.26 -25.93 -34.99
C PHE A 11 14.88 -25.66 -33.61
N PHE A 12 16.22 -25.74 -33.49
CA PHE A 12 16.88 -25.46 -32.21
C PHE A 12 16.75 -24.00 -31.76
N ILE A 13 16.78 -23.04 -32.71
CA ILE A 13 16.53 -21.63 -32.40
C ILE A 13 15.10 -21.45 -31.88
N PHE A 14 14.12 -22.04 -32.55
CA PHE A 14 12.72 -21.97 -32.14
C PHE A 14 12.49 -22.59 -30.74
N MET A 15 13.08 -23.77 -30.49
CA MET A 15 13.05 -24.40 -29.17
C MET A 15 13.70 -23.53 -28.09
N GLY A 16 14.81 -22.87 -28.40
CA GLY A 16 15.46 -21.91 -27.50
C GLY A 16 14.57 -20.72 -27.16
N ILE A 17 13.84 -20.18 -28.13
CA ILE A 17 12.89 -19.07 -27.91
C ILE A 17 11.75 -19.53 -26.99
N ILE A 18 11.15 -20.71 -27.23
CA ILE A 18 10.10 -21.26 -26.37
C ILE A 18 10.60 -21.42 -24.93
N LEU A 19 11.83 -21.93 -24.76
CA LEU A 19 12.42 -22.11 -23.44
C LEU A 19 12.59 -20.77 -22.71
N LEU A 20 13.10 -19.75 -23.40
CA LEU A 20 13.25 -18.40 -22.83
C LEU A 20 11.90 -17.78 -22.46
N LEU A 21 10.89 -17.91 -23.31
CA LEU A 21 9.53 -17.44 -23.01
C LEU A 21 8.94 -18.15 -21.77
N SER A 22 9.17 -19.46 -21.63
CA SER A 22 8.68 -20.25 -20.48
C SER A 22 9.35 -19.83 -19.16
N ILE A 23 10.65 -19.53 -19.20
CA ILE A 23 11.38 -19.02 -18.02
C ILE A 23 10.89 -17.61 -17.68
N GLY A 24 10.79 -16.74 -18.68
CA GLY A 24 10.31 -15.37 -18.51
C GLY A 24 8.89 -15.31 -17.94
N SER A 25 7.98 -16.19 -18.40
CA SER A 25 6.61 -16.25 -17.89
C SER A 25 6.56 -16.68 -16.42
N ARG A 26 7.38 -17.65 -16.01
CA ARG A 26 7.45 -18.10 -14.61
C ARG A 26 7.96 -16.98 -13.70
N PHE A 27 9.04 -16.33 -14.10
CA PHE A 27 9.59 -15.20 -13.33
C PHE A 27 8.57 -14.06 -13.20
N ALA A 28 7.86 -13.74 -14.28
CA ALA A 28 6.81 -12.73 -14.25
C ALA A 28 5.63 -13.12 -13.32
N GLN A 29 5.28 -14.41 -13.25
CA GLN A 29 4.24 -14.91 -12.34
C GLN A 29 4.67 -14.82 -10.88
N GLU A 30 5.90 -15.25 -10.56
CA GLU A 30 6.46 -15.18 -9.20
C GLU A 30 6.52 -13.72 -8.72
N PHE A 31 7.02 -12.81 -9.57
CA PHE A 31 7.06 -11.39 -9.26
C PHE A 31 5.67 -10.80 -9.00
N ARG A 32 4.67 -11.16 -9.83
CA ARG A 32 3.29 -10.72 -9.62
C ARG A 32 2.71 -11.24 -8.32
N ALA A 33 2.92 -12.52 -8.01
CA ALA A 33 2.44 -13.11 -6.77
C ALA A 33 3.05 -12.43 -5.53
N GLU A 34 4.34 -12.06 -5.58
CA GLU A 34 4.98 -11.31 -4.50
C GLU A 34 4.41 -9.89 -4.37
N GLN A 35 4.17 -9.20 -5.49
CA GLN A 35 3.53 -7.87 -5.48
C GLN A 35 2.10 -7.94 -4.91
N ASP A 36 1.31 -8.93 -5.30
CA ASP A 36 -0.06 -9.12 -4.82
C ASP A 36 -0.09 -9.41 -3.31
N LYS A 37 0.79 -10.30 -2.83
CA LYS A 37 0.95 -10.57 -1.41
C LYS A 37 1.34 -9.31 -0.62
N ASN A 38 2.31 -8.56 -1.12
CA ASN A 38 2.75 -7.30 -0.50
C ASN A 38 1.63 -6.26 -0.49
N HIS A 39 0.83 -6.20 -1.55
CA HIS A 39 -0.33 -5.32 -1.66
C HIS A 39 -1.40 -5.67 -0.62
N GLU A 40 -1.72 -6.96 -0.46
CA GLU A 40 -2.70 -7.45 0.50
C GLU A 40 -2.33 -7.10 1.94
N ILE A 41 -1.08 -7.35 2.33
CA ILE A 41 -0.56 -7.02 3.67
C ILE A 41 -0.64 -5.52 3.96
N ARG A 42 -0.31 -4.68 2.98
CA ARG A 42 -0.43 -3.22 3.12
C ARG A 42 -1.88 -2.77 3.26
N ILE A 43 -2.81 -3.38 2.52
CA ILE A 43 -4.25 -3.11 2.67
C ILE A 43 -4.72 -3.50 4.07
N GLU A 44 -4.36 -4.70 4.54
CA GLU A 44 -4.78 -5.21 5.85
C GLU A 44 -4.31 -4.28 6.98
N GLN A 45 -3.01 -3.96 7.00
CA GLN A 45 -2.45 -3.02 7.97
C GLN A 45 -3.12 -1.64 7.85
N SER A 46 -3.32 -1.14 6.63
CA SER A 46 -3.99 0.14 6.41
C SER A 46 -5.41 0.16 6.99
N ARG A 47 -6.20 -0.91 6.83
CA ARG A 47 -7.55 -1.00 7.39
C ARG A 47 -7.53 -1.01 8.91
N SER A 48 -6.59 -1.75 9.51
CA SER A 48 -6.37 -1.76 10.96
C SER A 48 -6.04 -0.36 11.47
N ASN A 49 -5.12 0.33 10.79
CA ASN A 49 -4.68 1.67 11.16
C ASN A 49 -5.79 2.72 11.05
N VAL A 50 -6.66 2.65 10.04
CA VAL A 50 -7.85 3.51 9.94
C VAL A 50 -8.73 3.33 11.16
N LYS A 51 -9.04 2.09 11.54
CA LYS A 51 -9.91 1.81 12.70
C LYS A 51 -9.32 2.37 13.99
N VAL A 52 -8.02 2.15 14.22
CA VAL A 52 -7.31 2.69 15.39
C VAL A 52 -7.34 4.22 15.39
N ALA A 53 -7.10 4.85 14.25
CA ALA A 53 -7.14 6.31 14.11
C ALA A 53 -8.56 6.87 14.37
N GLU A 54 -9.60 6.24 13.85
CA GLU A 54 -11.00 6.62 14.10
C GLU A 54 -11.32 6.56 15.60
N GLU A 55 -10.90 5.50 16.29
CA GLU A 55 -11.09 5.37 17.75
C GLU A 55 -10.34 6.44 18.54
N MET A 56 -9.14 6.86 18.10
CA MET A 56 -8.39 7.96 18.71
C MET A 56 -9.13 9.28 18.53
N VAL A 57 -9.65 9.55 17.33
CA VAL A 57 -10.36 10.81 17.02
C VAL A 57 -11.69 10.91 17.74
N VAL A 58 -12.46 9.81 17.82
CA VAL A 58 -13.70 9.75 18.60
C VAL A 58 -13.46 10.22 20.04
N LYS A 59 -12.36 9.77 20.65
CA LYS A 59 -11.97 10.17 22.00
C LYS A 59 -11.51 11.62 22.06
N GLU A 60 -10.66 12.04 21.14
CA GLU A 60 -10.07 13.38 21.11
C GLU A 60 -11.11 14.48 20.87
N LEU A 61 -12.04 14.25 19.93
CA LEU A 61 -13.07 15.21 19.56
C LEU A 61 -14.39 15.01 20.31
N ASN A 62 -14.47 14.01 21.20
CA ASN A 62 -15.69 13.61 21.90
C ASN A 62 -16.91 13.50 20.97
N THR A 63 -16.72 12.86 19.82
CA THR A 63 -17.72 12.70 18.76
C THR A 63 -17.87 11.22 18.40
N ASP A 64 -18.93 10.86 17.68
CA ASP A 64 -19.16 9.49 17.22
C ASP A 64 -18.58 9.30 15.81
N ASN A 65 -18.02 8.12 15.51
CA ASN A 65 -17.44 7.81 14.21
C ASN A 65 -18.45 7.87 13.06
N LYS A 66 -19.76 7.81 13.33
CA LYS A 66 -20.81 7.98 12.31
C LYS A 66 -20.87 9.41 11.75
N TYR A 67 -20.30 10.39 12.44
CA TYR A 67 -20.39 11.81 12.07
C TYR A 67 -19.18 12.34 11.32
N PHE A 68 -18.19 11.48 11.04
CA PHE A 68 -17.04 11.88 10.27
C PHE A 68 -16.48 10.75 9.41
N ARG A 69 -15.74 11.12 8.37
CA ARG A 69 -14.92 10.18 7.59
C ARG A 69 -13.50 10.68 7.56
N MET A 70 -12.56 9.79 7.83
CA MET A 70 -11.15 10.08 7.78
C MET A 70 -10.63 9.85 6.36
N THR A 71 -9.93 10.84 5.82
CA THR A 71 -9.20 10.70 4.55
C THR A 71 -7.73 10.90 4.83
N ALA A 72 -6.90 9.89 4.52
CA ALA A 72 -5.45 10.05 4.61
C ALA A 72 -5.02 11.16 3.66
N VAL A 73 -4.23 12.10 4.17
CA VAL A 73 -3.49 13.08 3.39
C VAL A 73 -2.04 12.59 3.37
N PRO A 74 -1.62 11.91 2.30
CA PRO A 74 -0.35 11.22 2.32
C PRO A 74 0.78 12.23 2.21
N GLY A 75 1.74 12.16 3.14
CA GLY A 75 3.02 12.88 3.00
C GLY A 75 3.92 12.31 1.89
N ASP A 76 3.71 11.04 1.51
CA ASP A 76 4.50 10.32 0.51
C ASP A 76 3.65 9.91 -0.71
N LEU A 77 4.12 10.26 -1.91
CA LEU A 77 3.48 9.99 -3.20
C LEU A 77 3.39 8.49 -3.52
N LEU A 78 4.30 7.67 -2.99
CA LEU A 78 4.40 6.24 -3.29
C LEU A 78 3.38 5.38 -2.52
N ASN A 79 2.85 5.89 -1.40
CA ASN A 79 1.94 5.17 -0.52
C ASN A 79 0.60 5.89 -0.33
N ARG A 80 0.18 6.68 -1.33
CA ARG A 80 -0.99 7.58 -1.22
C ARG A 80 -2.29 6.94 -0.77
N ASN A 81 -2.42 5.62 -0.94
CA ASN A 81 -3.64 4.89 -0.61
C ASN A 81 -3.53 4.08 0.69
N TYR A 82 -2.40 4.12 1.39
CA TYR A 82 -2.15 3.30 2.57
C TYR A 82 -1.86 4.12 3.82
N TRP A 83 -2.55 3.79 4.90
CA TRP A 83 -2.37 4.36 6.24
C TRP A 83 -1.13 3.82 6.96
N ILE A 84 -0.04 3.56 6.25
CA ILE A 84 1.16 2.87 6.76
C ILE A 84 2.42 3.75 6.73
N THR A 85 2.26 5.06 6.53
CA THR A 85 3.36 6.01 6.40
C THR A 85 3.84 6.50 7.77
N LYS A 86 5.12 6.86 7.86
CA LYS A 86 5.68 7.47 9.07
C LYS A 86 5.00 8.81 9.38
N GLU A 87 4.83 9.62 8.35
CA GLU A 87 4.08 10.87 8.42
C GLU A 87 2.64 10.56 8.02
N LEU A 88 1.80 10.38 9.03
CA LEU A 88 0.39 10.07 8.86
C LEU A 88 -0.42 11.29 9.28
N VAL A 89 -1.10 11.88 8.30
CA VAL A 89 -1.98 13.02 8.47
C VAL A 89 -3.34 12.63 7.90
N SER A 90 -4.42 13.05 8.55
CA SER A 90 -5.78 12.85 8.05
C SER A 90 -6.54 14.16 8.02
N GLU A 91 -7.40 14.30 7.03
CA GLU A 91 -8.46 15.30 7.02
C GLU A 91 -9.76 14.67 7.51
N ILE A 92 -10.52 15.47 8.26
CA ILE A 92 -11.79 15.10 8.86
C ILE A 92 -12.78 16.24 8.64
N LYS A 93 -13.98 15.92 8.17
CA LYS A 93 -15.08 16.88 8.05
C LYS A 93 -16.21 16.49 9.00
N THR A 94 -16.59 17.41 9.88
CA THR A 94 -17.70 17.22 10.84
C THR A 94 -18.45 18.53 11.03
N ASP A 95 -19.78 18.49 10.95
CA ASP A 95 -20.69 19.61 11.26
C ASP A 95 -20.29 21.01 10.72
N GLY A 96 -19.74 21.04 9.50
CA GLY A 96 -19.35 22.28 8.81
C GLY A 96 -17.92 22.74 9.05
N ASP A 97 -17.20 22.09 9.97
CA ASP A 97 -15.79 22.29 10.23
C ASP A 97 -14.93 21.22 9.55
N GLU A 98 -13.74 21.64 9.11
CA GLU A 98 -12.71 20.76 8.55
C GLU A 98 -11.51 20.76 9.51
N TYR A 99 -11.01 19.58 9.82
CA TYR A 99 -9.89 19.37 10.74
C TYR A 99 -8.78 18.59 10.04
N ARG A 100 -7.54 18.96 10.31
CA ARG A 100 -6.36 18.19 9.96
C ARG A 100 -5.74 17.61 11.23
N ILE A 101 -5.61 16.29 11.25
CA ILE A 101 -5.16 15.52 12.41
C ILE A 101 -3.82 14.88 12.08
N TYR A 102 -2.85 15.07 12.97
CA TYR A 102 -1.51 14.55 12.81
C TYR A 102 -1.25 13.46 13.85
N PHE A 103 -0.86 12.29 13.35
CA PHE A 103 -0.65 11.11 14.15
C PHE A 103 0.83 10.93 14.51
N GLU A 104 1.07 10.56 15.76
CA GLU A 104 2.31 9.91 16.14
C GLU A 104 2.28 8.48 15.62
N THR A 105 3.37 8.04 14.99
CA THR A 105 3.45 6.70 14.43
C THR A 105 4.65 5.92 14.96
N LYS A 106 4.50 4.60 15.03
CA LYS A 106 5.62 3.69 15.28
C LYS A 106 5.76 2.69 14.14
N LYS A 107 6.98 2.23 13.89
CA LYS A 107 7.25 1.21 12.87
C LYS A 107 6.65 -0.13 13.32
N VAL A 108 5.99 -0.81 12.39
CA VAL A 108 5.45 -2.17 12.59
C VAL A 108 6.45 -3.18 12.03
N SER A 109 6.79 -4.17 12.85
CA SER A 109 7.56 -5.33 12.40
C SER A 109 6.63 -6.31 11.67
N ASN A 110 6.96 -6.69 10.45
CA ASN A 110 6.28 -7.78 9.74
C ASN A 110 7.30 -8.79 9.21
N SER A 111 6.83 -10.01 8.93
CA SER A 111 7.63 -11.12 8.42
C SER A 111 8.16 -10.89 6.99
N GLU A 112 7.52 -10.00 6.23
CA GLU A 112 7.83 -9.76 4.81
C GLU A 112 8.84 -8.61 4.59
N GLY A 113 9.40 -8.03 5.65
CA GLY A 113 10.38 -6.95 5.56
C GLY A 113 9.83 -5.62 5.02
N LEU A 114 8.52 -5.48 4.88
CA LEU A 114 7.90 -4.24 4.40
C LEU A 114 8.06 -3.14 5.46
N THR A 115 8.42 -1.94 5.05
CA THR A 115 8.44 -0.80 6.00
C THR A 115 7.04 -0.22 6.11
N MET A 116 6.41 -0.41 7.26
CA MET A 116 5.06 0.05 7.58
C MET A 116 5.04 0.69 8.96
N TYR A 117 4.08 1.58 9.18
CA TYR A 117 3.88 2.30 10.43
C TYR A 117 2.43 2.18 10.89
N GLU A 118 2.18 2.33 12.18
CA GLU A 118 0.83 2.41 12.76
C GLU A 118 0.69 3.64 13.66
N PRO A 119 -0.50 4.28 13.69
CA PRO A 119 -0.78 5.37 14.60
C PRO A 119 -0.79 4.88 16.05
N VAL A 120 -0.20 5.65 16.94
CA VAL A 120 -0.17 5.36 18.40
C VAL A 120 -0.70 6.51 19.26
N GLY A 121 -0.84 7.69 18.68
CA GLY A 121 -1.39 8.86 19.34
C GLY A 121 -1.66 9.99 18.36
N ILE A 122 -2.31 11.04 18.84
CA ILE A 122 -2.52 12.30 18.12
C ILE A 122 -1.64 13.34 18.82
N TYR A 123 -0.73 13.98 18.07
CA TYR A 123 0.10 15.05 18.65
C TYR A 123 -0.42 16.45 18.28
N LYS A 124 -1.29 16.55 17.27
CA LYS A 124 -1.81 17.83 16.79
C LYS A 124 -3.15 17.68 16.08
N VAL A 125 -4.06 18.59 16.38
CA VAL A 125 -5.33 18.79 15.68
C VAL A 125 -5.41 20.25 15.27
N GLU A 126 -5.60 20.52 13.98
CA GLU A 126 -5.77 21.87 13.43
C GLU A 126 -7.14 22.01 12.82
N LYS A 127 -7.87 23.07 13.18
CA LYS A 127 -9.11 23.45 12.50
C LYS A 127 -8.75 24.27 11.26
N GLU A 128 -9.10 23.77 10.07
CA GLU A 128 -9.00 24.56 8.85
C GLU A 128 -10.13 25.60 8.85
N SER A 129 -9.74 26.87 8.99
CA SER A 129 -10.67 28.00 8.91
C SER A 129 -10.95 28.28 7.44
N ARG A 130 -12.24 28.32 7.06
CA ARG A 130 -12.65 28.87 5.75
C ARG A 130 -12.55 30.38 5.73
#